data_AF-A0A3D0H4Q5-F1
#
_entry.id   AF-A0A3D0H4Q5-F1
#
_cell.length_a   1.000
_cell.length_b   1.000
_cell.length_c   1.000
_cell.angle_alpha   90.00
_cell.angle_beta   90.00
_cell.angle_gamma   90.00
#
_symmetry.space_group_name_H-M   'P 1'
#
loop_
_entity.id
_entity.type
_entity.pdbx_description
1 polymer ?
#
loop_
_entity_poly.entity_id
_entity_poly.type
_entity_poly.pdbx_seq_one_letter_code
_entity_poly.pdbx_strand_id
1 'polypeptide(L)'
;MESFVQLSLSILFLIAVILIWFMIGYQLLLTVAGFFHQMRSRKERAEVDAMTFDFPPVSVLIPAHNEEIVMAATLEAMLALDYPRDRLEILVINDGSTDATGEIVADYVRRD
;
A
#
# COMPACT_ATOMS: atom_id res chain seq x y z
N MET A 1 -31.07 -30.39 -37.92
CA MET A 1 -30.13 -29.26 -37.88
C MET A 1 -30.52 -28.30 -36.76
N GLU A 2 -31.75 -27.77 -36.76
CA GLU A 2 -32.31 -26.92 -35.69
C GLU A 2 -32.13 -27.49 -34.26
N SER A 3 -32.49 -28.75 -34.03
CA SER A 3 -32.38 -29.38 -32.70
C SER A 3 -30.94 -29.49 -32.18
N PHE A 4 -29.98 -29.75 -33.07
CA PHE A 4 -28.56 -29.83 -32.73
C PHE A 4 -27.98 -28.44 -32.38
N VAL A 5 -28.39 -27.42 -33.12
CA VAL A 5 -28.01 -26.02 -32.84
C VAL A 5 -28.59 -25.57 -31.51
N GLN A 6 -29.86 -25.86 -31.23
CA GLN A 6 -30.51 -25.55 -29.96
C GLN A 6 -29.83 -26.24 -28.76
N LEU A 7 -29.47 -27.51 -28.90
CA LEU A 7 -28.75 -28.25 -27.85
C LEU A 7 -27.37 -27.64 -27.58
N SER A 8 -26.62 -27.31 -28.63
CA SER A 8 -25.27 -26.71 -28.52
C SER A 8 -25.32 -25.33 -27.83
N LEU A 9 -26.29 -24.49 -28.22
CA LEU A 9 -26.51 -23.18 -27.59
C LEU A 9 -26.90 -23.32 -26.11
N SER A 10 -27.74 -24.29 -25.78
CA SER A 10 -28.16 -24.54 -24.39
C SER A 10 -26.98 -24.97 -23.51
N ILE A 11 -26.10 -25.83 -24.04
CA ILE A 11 -24.87 -26.26 -23.33
C ILE A 11 -23.93 -25.08 -23.12
N LEU A 12 -23.68 -24.28 -24.16
CA LEU A 12 -22.83 -23.10 -24.05
C LEU A 12 -23.37 -22.10 -23.01
N PHE A 13 -24.68 -21.85 -23.03
CA PHE A 13 -25.35 -21.00 -22.06
C PHE A 13 -25.19 -21.53 -20.63
N LEU A 14 -25.40 -22.84 -20.42
CA LEU A 14 -25.24 -23.46 -19.10
C LEU A 14 -23.80 -23.33 -18.58
N ILE A 15 -22.81 -23.56 -19.45
CA ILE A 15 -21.39 -23.39 -19.10
C ILE A 15 -21.11 -21.94 -18.71
N ALA A 16 -21.58 -20.97 -19.50
CA ALA A 16 -21.39 -19.55 -19.21
C ALA A 16 -22.02 -19.18 -17.85
N VAL A 17 -23.24 -19.65 -17.57
CA VAL A 17 -23.92 -19.42 -16.28
C VAL A 17 -23.12 -20.02 -15.12
N ILE A 18 -22.62 -21.26 -15.25
CA ILE A 18 -21.80 -21.91 -14.23
C ILE A 18 -20.51 -21.11 -13.97
N LEU A 19 -19.82 -20.66 -15.02
CA LEU A 19 -18.60 -19.86 -14.90
C LEU A 19 -18.86 -18.52 -14.21
N ILE A 20 -19.96 -17.85 -14.54
CA ILE A 20 -20.36 -16.59 -13.89
C ILE A 20 -20.62 -16.82 -12.39
N TRP A 21 -21.41 -17.84 -12.04
CA TRP A 21 -21.68 -18.16 -10.64
C TRP A 21 -20.42 -18.56 -9.87
N PHE A 22 -19.51 -19.30 -10.49
CA PHE A 22 -18.23 -19.65 -9.90
C PHE A 22 -17.38 -18.39 -9.63
N MET A 23 -17.30 -17.47 -10.59
CA MET A 23 -16.55 -16.22 -10.43
C MET A 23 -17.16 -15.33 -9.34
N ILE A 24 -18.49 -15.24 -9.28
CA ILE A 24 -19.20 -14.52 -8.19
C ILE A 24 -18.93 -15.18 -6.85
N GLY A 25 -18.99 -16.52 -6.76
CA GLY A 25 -18.70 -17.26 -5.54
C GLY A 25 -17.26 -17.06 -5.06
N TYR A 26 -16.29 -17.08 -5.98
CA TYR A 26 -14.89 -16.80 -5.69
C TYR A 26 -14.70 -15.36 -5.17
N GLN A 27 -15.30 -14.36 -5.84
CA GLN A 27 -15.22 -12.97 -5.41
C GLN A 27 -15.88 -12.75 -4.05
N LEU A 28 -17.02 -13.40 -3.79
CA LEU A 28 -17.71 -13.35 -2.50
C LEU A 28 -16.84 -13.96 -1.40
N LEU A 29 -16.19 -15.11 -1.66
CA LEU A 29 -15.28 -15.75 -0.72
C LEU A 29 -14.11 -14.83 -0.39
N LEU A 30 -13.44 -14.24 -1.39
CA LEU A 30 -12.35 -13.29 -1.17
C LEU A 30 -12.81 -12.06 -0.39
N THR A 31 -14.01 -11.55 -0.67
CA THR A 31 -14.57 -10.38 0.03
C THR A 31 -14.84 -10.70 1.49
N VAL A 32 -15.43 -11.86 1.78
CA VAL A 32 -15.73 -12.30 3.14
C VAL A 32 -14.43 -12.59 3.91
N ALA A 33 -13.48 -13.30 3.30
CA ALA A 33 -12.18 -13.56 3.90
C ALA A 33 -11.40 -12.26 4.17
N GLY A 34 -11.41 -11.34 3.20
CA GLY A 34 -10.83 -10.01 3.32
C GLY A 34 -11.48 -9.18 4.41
N PHE A 35 -12.81 -9.24 4.55
CA PHE A 35 -13.55 -8.57 5.63
C PHE A 35 -13.15 -9.11 7.00
N PHE A 36 -13.09 -10.43 7.17
CA PHE A 36 -12.63 -11.04 8.43
C PHE A 36 -11.17 -10.71 8.74
N HIS A 37 -10.29 -10.73 7.73
CA HIS A 37 -8.89 -10.34 7.88
C HIS A 37 -8.75 -8.86 8.27
N GLN A 38 -9.51 -7.98 7.62
CA GLN A 38 -9.52 -6.55 7.95
C GLN A 38 -10.04 -6.31 9.36
N MET A 39 -11.08 -7.02 9.78
CA MET A 39 -11.61 -6.90 11.14
C MET A 39 -10.59 -7.34 12.19
N ARG A 40 -9.79 -8.38 11.90
CA ARG A 40 -8.67 -8.81 12.74
C ARG A 40 -7.54 -7.79 12.75
N SER A 41 -7.10 -7.32 11.58
CA SER A 41 -6.03 -6.32 11.45
C SER A 41 -6.39 -4.99 12.13
N ARG A 42 -7.66 -4.58 12.08
CA ARG A 42 -8.13 -3.40 12.82
C ARG A 42 -8.02 -3.57 14.33
N LYS A 43 -8.32 -4.76 14.86
CA LYS A 43 -8.12 -5.07 16.29
C LYS A 43 -6.65 -5.04 16.66
N GLU A 44 -5.80 -5.68 15.86
CA GLU A 44 -4.35 -5.70 16.09
C GLU A 44 -3.76 -4.27 16.06
N ARG A 45 -4.18 -3.42 15.10
CA ARG A 45 -3.79 -2.00 15.09
C ARG A 45 -4.29 -1.25 16.32
N ALA A 46 -5.56 -1.40 16.69
CA ALA A 46 -6.11 -0.74 17.88
C ALA A 46 -5.44 -1.19 19.18
N GLU A 47 -5.02 -2.45 19.26
CA GLU A 47 -4.23 -2.96 20.39
C GLU A 47 -2.84 -2.32 20.44
N VAL A 48 -2.16 -2.20 19.30
CA VAL A 48 -0.87 -1.50 19.18
C VAL A 48 -1.02 -0.02 19.55
N ASP A 49 -2.00 0.68 19.00
CA ASP A 49 -2.22 2.11 19.26
C ASP A 49 -2.58 2.38 20.74
N ALA A 50 -3.17 1.40 21.44
CA ALA A 50 -3.47 1.50 22.87
C ALA A 50 -2.26 1.20 23.78
N MET A 51 -1.18 0.65 23.24
CA MET A 51 0.04 0.40 24.01
C MET A 51 0.80 1.70 24.26
N THR A 52 1.32 1.84 25.47
CA THR A 52 2.29 2.88 25.79
C THR A 52 3.68 2.39 25.38
N PHE A 53 4.26 2.99 24.35
CA PHE A 53 5.63 2.71 23.93
C PHE A 53 6.62 3.67 24.59
N ASP A 54 7.76 3.14 25.04
CA ASP A 54 8.96 3.95 25.24
C ASP A 54 9.72 3.98 23.91
N PHE A 55 9.51 5.05 23.15
CA PHE A 55 10.04 5.19 21.79
C PHE A 55 11.57 5.34 21.81
N PRO A 56 12.37 4.40 21.29
CA PRO A 56 13.83 4.59 21.24
C PRO A 56 14.21 5.74 20.29
N PRO A 57 15.41 6.32 20.38
CA PRO A 57 15.93 7.13 19.28
C PRO A 57 16.08 6.27 18.02
N VAL A 58 15.57 6.76 16.89
CA VAL A 58 15.58 6.09 15.58
C VAL A 58 16.13 7.03 14.53
N SER A 59 17.11 6.55 13.76
CA SER A 59 17.63 7.23 12.57
C SER A 59 17.17 6.50 11.31
N VAL A 60 16.48 7.21 10.42
CA VAL A 60 16.04 6.73 9.12
C VAL A 60 17.02 7.22 8.06
N LEU A 61 17.75 6.28 7.46
CA LEU A 61 18.70 6.57 6.40
C LEU A 61 18.02 6.37 5.04
N ILE A 62 18.01 7.42 4.22
CA ILE A 62 17.39 7.41 2.89
C ILE A 62 18.48 7.61 1.84
N PRO A 63 19.00 6.54 1.22
CA PRO A 63 19.88 6.68 0.06
C PRO A 63 19.06 7.21 -1.12
N ALA A 64 19.57 8.25 -1.78
CA ALA A 64 18.89 8.92 -2.86
C ALA A 64 19.85 9.18 -4.03
N HIS A 65 19.53 8.65 -5.20
CA HIS A 65 20.22 8.93 -6.45
C HIS A 65 19.20 9.11 -7.58
N ASN A 66 19.02 10.34 -8.04
CA ASN A 66 18.04 10.72 -9.05
C ASN A 66 16.58 10.36 -8.69
N GLU A 67 16.14 10.78 -7.51
CA GLU A 67 14.82 10.50 -6.94
C GLU A 67 13.89 11.74 -6.94
N GLU A 68 14.10 12.72 -7.83
CA GLU A 68 13.36 14.00 -7.81
C GLU A 68 11.83 13.81 -7.84
N ILE A 69 11.36 12.75 -8.50
CA ILE A 69 9.93 12.45 -8.68
C ILE A 69 9.28 12.04 -7.34
N VAL A 70 10.02 11.37 -6.46
CA VAL A 70 9.47 10.75 -5.24
C VAL A 70 10.02 11.37 -3.95
N MET A 71 11.11 12.14 -4.02
CA MET A 71 11.81 12.66 -2.85
C MET A 71 10.91 13.52 -1.96
N ALA A 72 10.15 14.46 -2.55
CA ALA A 72 9.23 15.30 -1.79
C ALA A 72 8.15 14.47 -1.06
N ALA A 73 7.50 13.54 -1.77
CA ALA A 73 6.48 12.67 -1.17
C ALA A 73 7.06 11.77 -0.07
N THR A 74 8.31 11.33 -0.22
CA THR A 74 9.03 10.53 0.77
C THR A 74 9.28 11.34 2.04
N LEU A 75 9.81 12.56 1.90
CA LEU A 75 10.07 13.45 3.04
C LEU A 75 8.78 13.82 3.78
N GLU A 76 7.70 14.16 3.07
CA GLU A 76 6.39 14.41 3.69
C GLU A 76 5.89 13.20 4.47
N ALA A 77 6.03 11.99 3.92
CA ALA A 77 5.63 10.76 4.59
C ALA A 77 6.46 10.50 5.87
N MET A 78 7.76 10.80 5.85
CA MET A 78 8.62 10.65 7.03
C MET A 78 8.30 11.69 8.11
N LEU A 79 8.04 12.94 7.72
CA LEU A 79 7.64 14.01 8.64
C LEU A 79 6.24 13.81 9.25
N ALA A 80 5.39 13.02 8.59
CA ALA A 80 4.05 12.66 9.04
C ALA A 80 4.01 11.41 9.93
N LEU A 81 5.16 10.78 10.25
CA LEU A 81 5.21 9.64 11.15
C LEU A 81 4.73 10.03 12.55
N ASP A 82 3.91 9.16 13.15
CA ASP A 82 3.50 9.26 14.55
C ASP A 82 4.64 8.77 15.46
N TYR A 83 5.72 9.55 15.52
CA TYR A 83 6.92 9.30 16.31
C TYR A 83 7.38 10.60 17.00
N PRO A 84 7.89 10.55 18.24
CA PRO A 84 8.42 11.74 18.89
C PRO A 84 9.53 12.40 18.06
N ARG A 85 9.35 13.68 17.71
CA ARG A 85 10.26 14.41 16.82
C ARG A 85 11.67 14.57 17.39
N ASP A 86 11.80 14.63 18.71
CA ASP A 86 13.08 14.68 19.41
C ASP A 86 13.84 13.34 19.40
N ARG A 87 13.19 12.26 18.96
CA ARG A 87 13.75 10.91 18.89
C ARG A 87 13.78 10.34 17.46
N LEU A 88 13.39 11.13 16.46
CA LEU A 88 13.43 10.73 15.05
C LEU A 88 14.46 11.59 14.31
N GLU A 89 15.45 10.94 13.73
CA GLU A 89 16.42 11.56 12.83
C GLU A 89 16.21 11.04 11.42
N ILE A 90 16.16 11.94 10.42
CA ILE A 90 16.05 11.57 9.01
C ILE A 90 17.31 12.03 8.29
N LEU A 91 18.08 11.07 7.78
CA LEU A 91 19.37 11.30 7.10
C LEU A 91 19.23 10.94 5.63
N VAL A 92 19.14 11.94 4.76
CA VAL A 92 19.13 11.72 3.31
C VAL A 92 20.57 11.73 2.78
N ILE A 93 20.95 10.63 2.14
CA ILE A 93 22.27 10.44 1.55
C ILE A 93 22.13 10.64 0.04
N ASN A 94 22.43 11.85 -0.42
CA ASN A 94 22.47 12.14 -1.85
C ASN A 94 23.77 11.60 -2.47
N ASP A 95 23.68 10.49 -3.20
CA ASP A 95 24.82 9.82 -3.83
C ASP A 95 25.15 10.42 -5.20
N GLY A 96 25.42 11.73 -5.24
CA GLY A 96 25.82 12.42 -6.47
C GLY A 96 24.72 12.51 -7.54
N SER A 97 23.47 12.75 -7.14
CA SER A 97 22.36 12.95 -8.08
C SER A 97 22.66 14.10 -9.06
N THR A 98 22.20 13.94 -10.29
CA THR A 98 22.32 14.94 -11.38
C THR A 98 21.01 15.71 -11.63
N ASP A 99 19.95 15.35 -10.93
CA ASP A 99 18.61 15.93 -11.01
C ASP A 99 18.31 16.85 -9.82
N ALA A 100 17.04 17.24 -9.64
CA ALA A 100 16.64 18.15 -8.56
C ALA A 100 16.58 17.51 -7.16
N THR A 101 16.98 16.24 -6.99
CA THR A 101 16.90 15.53 -5.68
C THR A 101 17.55 16.31 -4.55
N GLY A 102 18.77 16.81 -4.75
CA GLY A 102 19.50 17.57 -3.74
C GLY A 102 18.85 18.91 -3.40
N GLU A 103 18.29 19.59 -4.40
CA GLU A 103 17.58 20.87 -4.22
C GLU A 103 16.31 20.67 -3.40
N ILE A 104 15.54 19.62 -3.71
CA ILE A 104 14.35 19.25 -2.95
C ILE A 104 14.72 19.01 -1.48
N VAL A 105 15.73 18.19 -1.21
CA VAL A 105 16.17 17.93 0.19
C VAL A 105 16.57 19.23 0.89
N ALA A 106 17.33 20.11 0.22
CA ALA A 106 17.75 21.40 0.79
C ALA A 106 16.57 22.34 1.08
N ASP A 107 15.50 22.29 0.29
CA ASP A 107 14.27 23.02 0.54
C ASP A 107 13.58 22.58 1.84
N TYR A 108 13.58 21.27 2.13
CA TYR A 108 13.01 20.73 3.37
C TYR A 108 13.84 21.11 4.59
N VAL A 109 15.17 21.01 4.52
CA VAL A 109 16.06 21.41 5.63
C VAL A 109 15.90 22.88 6.00
N ARG A 110 15.54 23.75 5.04
CA ARG A 110 15.29 25.17 5.32
C ARG A 110 13.94 25.47 5.99
N ARG A 111 13.00 24.51 5.96
CA ARG A 111 11.66 24.64 6.52
C ARG A 111 11.54 24.06 7.93
N ASP A 112 12.48 23.19 8.31
CA ASP A 112 12.63 22.61 9.65
C ASP A 112 13.30 23.61 10.60
#